data_AF-A0A1N6Z821-F1
#
_entry.id   AF-A0A1N6Z821-F1
#
_cell.length_a   1.000
_cell.length_b   1.000
_cell.length_c   1.000
_cell.angle_alpha   90.00
_cell.angle_beta   90.00
_cell.angle_gamma   90.00
#
_symmetry.space_group_name_H-M   'P 1'
#
loop_
_entity.id
_entity.type
_entity.pdbx_description
1 polymer ?
#
loop_
_entity_poly.entity_id
_entity_poly.type
_entity_poly.pdbx_seq_one_letter_code
_entity_poly.pdbx_strand_id
1 'polypeptide(L)'
;MLGISAAAAVKDDPVDDELNDARDTRLRLVRAMMWAALGLIMAFRLMVALEQGLAWLVVLVTMAPYPPLVALLTGPHGLRVRNGLLAALVVLYAVPFAVAGTQWEWLPWPLAVAVLCSFRGRVAWPLFGLILVATGVAGLWAGDDALTAIIRALKTTTNGLIIFGLYALAVMAARLDAARGDLARLELLRERRRLGGELGAVVGAHLRTVSERLAQAVDAEPDIARNRLHAAVGTARQALADIRATAAGYRVSPPPPAPIESPKVARLTLAALLACQASLHAVISVVTYHRPWTLLLTVPLMCAAGVIQLLMKPSRKQMILLGLLLGVPALPFGYLLWELVFLTCLWPFFLGLVLTRMRPPRSMAITGVAVALYVSLFFYPPPASNLAGMVANLISMAILTWASYGLIRLSNLVVLLHQAQRDLTREALIQERTRVARDLHDLLSFSLSAVALKGELCERLLDIDPARARAELAALPELVERARAELESVSHATVGLRLNQELAAAHTVLEAAGIRAVTTIEPGPLPPEVDTAVAAALREAITNVVRHSTARTCTITIVSVGHTVRLRVVNDGAAEAPPSAPQPGPGGSGLTGLAERTGGRLTAGSQMGGRFELVAEFATGCHQHLPQPAGETPG
;
A
#
# COMPACT_ATOMS: atom_id res chain seq x y z
N MET A 1 -26.76 -26.10 -5.51
CA MET A 1 -25.90 -25.01 -5.99
C MET A 1 -25.83 -23.95 -4.90
N LEU A 2 -24.93 -24.17 -3.96
CA LEU A 2 -24.63 -23.33 -2.81
C LEU A 2 -23.19 -22.85 -3.01
N GLY A 3 -22.95 -21.56 -2.91
CA GLY A 3 -21.62 -21.00 -2.97
C GLY A 3 -21.65 -19.48 -2.97
N ILE A 4 -20.90 -18.90 -2.02
CA ILE A 4 -20.54 -17.49 -1.89
C ILE A 4 -21.58 -16.61 -1.17
N SER A 5 -21.57 -16.68 0.17
CA SER A 5 -21.77 -15.48 1.01
C SER A 5 -21.36 -15.79 2.46
N ALA A 6 -20.07 -15.57 2.76
CA ALA A 6 -19.56 -15.50 4.14
C ALA A 6 -18.18 -14.82 4.10
N ALA A 7 -18.17 -13.55 3.70
CA ALA A 7 -17.00 -12.67 3.78
C ALA A 7 -17.48 -11.30 4.26
N ALA A 8 -17.88 -11.21 5.53
CA ALA A 8 -18.10 -9.93 6.20
C ALA A 8 -18.15 -10.16 7.72
N ALA A 9 -17.10 -9.71 8.40
CA ALA A 9 -17.02 -9.28 9.81
C ALA A 9 -15.60 -9.54 10.35
N VAL A 10 -14.59 -8.98 9.69
CA VAL A 10 -13.35 -8.63 10.40
C VAL A 10 -13.69 -7.32 11.09
N LYS A 11 -13.50 -7.29 12.42
CA LYS A 11 -13.75 -6.12 13.26
C LYS A 11 -12.85 -4.98 12.76
N ASP A 12 -13.44 -3.92 12.21
CA ASP A 12 -12.71 -2.76 11.70
C ASP A 12 -11.87 -2.15 12.83
N ASP A 13 -10.55 -2.18 12.66
CA ASP A 13 -9.60 -1.54 13.56
C ASP A 13 -9.77 -0.02 13.39
N PRO A 14 -9.82 0.82 14.44
CA PRO A 14 -9.95 2.29 14.30
C PRO A 14 -8.90 2.92 13.38
N VAL A 15 -7.75 2.26 13.19
CA VAL A 15 -6.71 2.66 12.23
C VAL A 15 -7.13 2.43 10.77
N ASP A 16 -7.87 1.36 10.49
CA ASP A 16 -8.40 1.05 9.16
C ASP A 16 -9.51 2.02 8.76
N ASP A 17 -10.32 2.49 9.73
CA ASP A 17 -11.34 3.52 9.50
C ASP A 17 -10.73 4.89 9.15
N GLU A 18 -9.70 5.34 9.88
CA GLU A 18 -8.97 6.57 9.54
C GLU A 18 -8.26 6.47 8.18
N LEU A 19 -7.70 5.31 7.85
CA LEU A 19 -7.09 5.07 6.54
C LEU A 19 -8.13 5.09 5.41
N ASN A 20 -9.31 4.52 5.64
CA ASN A 20 -10.41 4.52 4.68
C ASN A 20 -10.98 5.92 4.47
N ASP A 21 -11.14 6.74 5.51
CA ASP A 21 -11.62 8.12 5.34
C ASP A 21 -10.59 9.02 4.65
N ALA A 22 -9.30 8.85 4.96
CA ALA A 22 -8.22 9.54 4.25
C ALA A 22 -8.15 9.13 2.75
N ARG A 23 -8.44 7.86 2.45
CA ARG A 23 -8.52 7.31 1.10
C ARG A 23 -9.68 7.90 0.32
N ASP A 24 -10.87 7.90 0.91
CA ASP A 24 -12.08 8.45 0.29
C ASP A 24 -11.94 9.96 0.06
N THR A 25 -11.29 10.67 0.97
CA THR A 25 -10.98 12.09 0.83
C THR A 25 -10.04 12.36 -0.35
N ARG A 26 -9.01 11.52 -0.56
CA ARG A 26 -8.10 11.66 -1.70
C ARG A 26 -8.80 11.39 -3.03
N LEU A 27 -9.62 10.35 -3.11
CA LEU A 27 -10.42 10.02 -4.31
C LEU A 27 -11.45 11.11 -4.61
N ARG A 28 -12.11 11.66 -3.58
CA ARG A 28 -13.00 12.82 -3.69
C ARG A 28 -12.27 14.04 -4.24
N LEU A 29 -11.06 14.32 -3.76
CA LEU A 29 -10.23 15.42 -4.28
C LEU A 29 -9.94 15.26 -5.77
N VAL A 30 -9.53 14.07 -6.22
CA VAL A 30 -9.20 13.87 -7.64
C VAL A 30 -10.44 14.06 -8.53
N ARG A 31 -11.59 13.52 -8.11
CA ARG A 31 -12.85 13.72 -8.83
C ARG A 31 -13.26 15.18 -8.84
N ALA A 32 -13.16 15.88 -7.70
CA ALA A 32 -13.43 17.31 -7.61
C ALA A 32 -12.56 18.13 -8.58
N MET A 33 -11.28 17.79 -8.73
CA MET A 33 -10.40 18.47 -9.69
C MET A 33 -10.82 18.26 -11.14
N MET A 34 -11.25 17.05 -11.50
CA MET A 34 -11.78 16.75 -12.83
C MET A 34 -13.09 17.50 -13.10
N TRP A 35 -14.01 17.54 -12.11
CA TRP A 35 -15.27 18.26 -12.24
C TRP A 35 -15.09 19.77 -12.31
N ALA A 36 -14.15 20.33 -11.54
CA ALA A 36 -13.80 21.74 -11.63
C ALA A 36 -13.26 22.10 -13.02
N ALA A 37 -12.39 21.26 -13.61
CA ALA A 37 -11.90 21.47 -14.97
C ALA A 37 -13.04 21.44 -16.01
N LEU A 38 -13.94 20.46 -15.88
CA LEU A 38 -15.10 20.34 -16.77
C LEU A 38 -16.05 21.55 -16.65
N GLY A 39 -16.36 21.98 -15.44
CA GLY A 39 -17.19 23.14 -15.16
C GLY A 39 -16.59 24.44 -15.70
N LEU A 40 -15.27 24.60 -15.58
CA LEU A 40 -14.57 25.77 -16.09
C LEU A 40 -14.53 25.82 -17.63
N ILE A 41 -14.35 24.66 -18.29
CA ILE A 41 -14.51 24.53 -19.75
C ILE A 41 -15.94 24.89 -20.16
N MET A 42 -16.95 24.47 -19.40
CA MET A 42 -18.34 24.80 -19.67
C MET A 42 -18.62 26.31 -19.52
N ALA A 43 -18.08 26.93 -18.48
CA ALA A 43 -18.18 28.38 -18.26
C ALA A 43 -17.50 29.18 -19.39
N PHE A 44 -16.31 28.74 -19.85
CA PHE A 44 -15.65 29.33 -21.01
C PHE A 44 -16.54 29.30 -22.24
N ARG A 45 -17.18 28.15 -22.51
CA ARG A 45 -18.08 27.99 -23.66
C ARG A 45 -19.30 28.89 -23.59
N LEU A 46 -19.89 29.00 -22.40
CA LEU A 46 -21.03 29.88 -22.19
C LEU A 46 -20.64 31.35 -22.44
N MET A 47 -19.47 31.77 -22.00
CA MET A 47 -18.98 33.14 -22.24
C MET A 47 -18.70 33.42 -23.72
N VAL A 48 -18.07 32.49 -24.43
CA VAL A 48 -17.88 32.61 -25.89
C VAL A 48 -19.23 32.68 -26.61
N ALA A 49 -20.23 31.92 -26.16
CA ALA A 49 -21.57 31.96 -26.74
C ALA A 49 -22.24 33.32 -26.58
N LEU A 50 -22.10 33.93 -25.40
CA LEU A 50 -22.61 35.26 -25.09
C LEU A 50 -21.90 36.35 -25.89
N GLU A 51 -20.58 36.24 -26.05
CA GLU A 51 -19.78 37.16 -26.86
C GLU A 51 -20.21 37.15 -28.33
N GLN A 52 -20.57 35.97 -28.86
CA GLN A 52 -21.06 35.79 -30.22
C GLN A 52 -22.55 36.13 -30.40
N GLY A 53 -23.27 36.47 -29.31
CA GLY A 53 -24.68 36.84 -29.37
C GLY A 53 -25.63 35.68 -29.72
N LEU A 54 -25.26 34.45 -29.40
CA LEU A 54 -26.06 33.26 -29.76
C LEU A 54 -27.35 33.14 -28.93
N ALA A 55 -28.41 32.64 -29.55
CA ALA A 55 -29.68 32.39 -28.87
C ALA A 55 -29.55 31.28 -27.80
N TRP A 56 -30.28 31.40 -26.69
CA TRP A 56 -30.27 30.42 -25.59
C TRP A 56 -30.57 28.98 -26.02
N LEU A 57 -31.42 28.80 -27.04
CA LEU A 57 -31.72 27.49 -27.60
C LEU A 57 -30.48 26.84 -28.23
N VAL A 58 -29.64 27.62 -28.90
CA VAL A 58 -28.37 27.15 -29.48
C VAL A 58 -27.39 26.76 -28.37
N VAL A 59 -27.33 27.54 -27.29
CA VAL A 59 -26.50 27.23 -26.11
C VAL A 59 -26.94 25.93 -25.45
N LEU A 60 -28.24 25.69 -25.29
CA LEU A 60 -28.75 24.45 -24.70
C LEU A 60 -28.42 23.23 -25.57
N VAL A 61 -28.59 23.34 -26.87
CA VAL A 61 -28.27 22.27 -27.82
C VAL A 61 -26.76 21.96 -27.82
N THR A 62 -25.89 22.97 -27.75
CA THR A 62 -24.43 22.77 -27.69
C THR A 62 -23.95 22.13 -26.38
N MET A 63 -24.74 22.24 -25.30
CA MET A 63 -24.47 21.59 -24.01
C MET A 63 -25.02 20.15 -23.91
N ALA A 64 -25.81 19.69 -24.89
CA ALA A 64 -26.40 18.35 -24.88
C ALA A 64 -25.39 17.17 -24.84
N PRO A 65 -24.16 17.25 -25.40
CA PRO A 65 -23.17 16.17 -25.30
C PRO A 65 -22.54 15.99 -23.91
N TYR A 66 -22.72 16.93 -22.98
CA TYR A 66 -22.02 16.93 -21.68
C TYR A 66 -22.58 15.91 -20.68
N PRO A 67 -23.92 15.78 -20.48
CA PRO A 67 -24.46 14.74 -19.60
C PRO A 67 -24.00 13.31 -19.93
N PRO A 68 -24.00 12.83 -21.20
CA PRO A 68 -23.47 11.51 -21.52
C PRO A 68 -21.96 11.39 -21.32
N LEU A 69 -21.19 12.47 -21.52
CA LEU A 69 -19.77 12.50 -21.18
C LEU A 69 -19.56 12.36 -19.66
N VAL A 70 -20.28 13.13 -18.86
CA VAL A 70 -20.24 13.08 -17.40
C VAL A 70 -20.59 11.67 -16.93
N ALA A 71 -21.68 11.10 -17.44
CA ALA A 71 -22.09 9.74 -17.14
C ALA A 71 -20.97 8.73 -17.47
N LEU A 72 -20.33 8.84 -18.63
CA LEU A 72 -19.21 7.97 -19.01
C LEU A 72 -18.02 8.07 -18.04
N LEU A 73 -17.79 9.23 -17.44
CA LEU A 73 -16.66 9.50 -16.53
C LEU A 73 -16.96 9.21 -15.05
N THR A 74 -18.23 9.14 -14.63
CA THR A 74 -18.63 8.99 -13.20
C THR A 74 -18.47 7.58 -12.64
N GLY A 75 -18.28 6.54 -13.46
CA GLY A 75 -18.14 5.19 -12.91
C GLY A 75 -17.96 4.05 -13.91
N PRO A 76 -17.73 2.83 -13.40
CA PRO A 76 -17.64 1.63 -14.22
C PRO A 76 -19.02 1.28 -14.81
N HIS A 77 -19.11 1.28 -16.13
CA HIS A 77 -20.33 0.90 -16.85
C HIS A 77 -20.20 -0.48 -17.49
N GLY A 78 -21.30 -1.23 -17.50
CA GLY A 78 -21.41 -2.43 -18.33
C GLY A 78 -21.25 -2.09 -19.83
N LEU A 79 -20.80 -3.06 -20.63
CA LEU A 79 -20.45 -2.84 -22.03
C LEU A 79 -21.61 -2.23 -22.85
N ARG A 80 -22.86 -2.64 -22.58
CA ARG A 80 -24.07 -2.12 -23.24
C ARG A 80 -24.32 -0.64 -22.93
N VAL A 81 -24.26 -0.27 -21.65
CA VAL A 81 -24.47 1.13 -21.20
C VAL A 81 -23.37 2.03 -21.76
N ARG A 82 -22.11 1.57 -21.71
CA ARG A 82 -20.97 2.29 -22.27
C ARG A 82 -21.13 2.54 -23.77
N ASN A 83 -21.50 1.52 -24.53
CA ASN A 83 -21.70 1.66 -25.97
C ASN A 83 -22.91 2.56 -26.28
N GLY A 84 -23.98 2.49 -25.49
CA GLY A 84 -25.13 3.40 -25.59
C GLY A 84 -24.77 4.85 -25.34
N LEU A 85 -23.97 5.14 -24.29
CA LEU A 85 -23.47 6.48 -24.01
C LEU A 85 -22.57 7.02 -25.12
N LEU A 86 -21.68 6.18 -25.68
CA LEU A 86 -20.84 6.56 -26.82
C LEU A 86 -21.67 6.86 -28.07
N ALA A 87 -22.67 6.04 -28.38
CA ALA A 87 -23.56 6.26 -29.51
C ALA A 87 -24.37 7.56 -29.32
N ALA A 88 -24.93 7.78 -28.13
CA ALA A 88 -25.61 9.01 -27.78
C ALA A 88 -24.69 10.23 -27.94
N LEU A 89 -23.42 10.13 -27.52
CA LEU A 89 -22.45 11.21 -27.64
C LEU A 89 -22.10 11.54 -29.10
N VAL A 90 -21.99 10.53 -29.98
CA VAL A 90 -21.79 10.74 -31.42
C VAL A 90 -22.99 11.42 -32.05
N VAL A 91 -24.21 10.96 -31.75
CA VAL A 91 -25.44 11.55 -32.28
C VAL A 91 -25.61 12.99 -31.80
N LEU A 92 -25.50 13.22 -30.49
CA LEU A 92 -25.64 14.54 -29.88
C LEU A 92 -24.54 15.50 -30.32
N TYR A 93 -23.37 15.02 -30.73
CA TYR A 93 -22.34 15.87 -31.30
C TYR A 93 -22.75 16.47 -32.66
N ALA A 94 -23.52 15.74 -33.47
CA ALA A 94 -23.98 16.22 -34.77
C ALA A 94 -25.18 17.19 -34.67
N VAL A 95 -25.93 17.19 -33.56
CA VAL A 95 -27.14 18.01 -33.40
C VAL A 95 -26.83 19.52 -33.39
N PRO A 96 -25.83 20.03 -32.64
CA PRO A 96 -25.41 21.43 -32.75
C PRO A 96 -25.05 21.82 -34.17
N PHE A 97 -24.52 20.87 -34.98
CA PHE A 97 -24.18 21.08 -36.39
C PHE A 97 -25.36 21.55 -37.22
N ALA A 98 -26.46 20.82 -37.12
CA ALA A 98 -27.68 21.12 -37.83
C ALA A 98 -28.34 22.44 -37.39
N VAL A 99 -28.16 22.87 -36.14
CA VAL A 99 -28.92 23.98 -35.54
C VAL A 99 -28.16 25.31 -35.61
N ALA A 100 -26.86 25.33 -35.29
CA ALA A 100 -26.09 26.56 -35.10
C ALA A 100 -25.36 27.04 -36.36
N GLY A 101 -25.12 26.16 -37.33
CA GLY A 101 -24.26 26.49 -38.47
C GLY A 101 -22.88 27.01 -38.06
N THR A 102 -22.16 27.67 -38.96
CA THR A 102 -20.78 28.14 -38.74
C THR A 102 -20.61 29.19 -37.63
N GLN A 103 -21.71 29.68 -37.05
CA GLN A 103 -21.67 30.66 -35.98
C GLN A 103 -21.14 30.08 -34.66
N TRP A 104 -21.14 28.75 -34.48
CA TRP A 104 -20.60 28.10 -33.29
C TRP A 104 -19.17 27.55 -33.50
N GLU A 105 -18.30 27.71 -32.50
CA GLU A 105 -16.99 27.04 -32.48
C GLU A 105 -17.16 25.51 -32.31
N TRP A 106 -17.38 24.79 -33.41
CA TRP A 106 -17.32 23.32 -33.52
C TRP A 106 -16.05 22.74 -32.94
N LEU A 107 -16.12 22.11 -31.76
CA LEU A 107 -14.95 21.47 -31.13
C LEU A 107 -15.37 20.09 -30.57
N PRO A 108 -15.09 18.96 -31.26
CA PRO A 108 -15.44 17.58 -30.86
C PRO A 108 -14.64 17.05 -29.66
N TRP A 109 -14.20 17.92 -28.76
CA TRP A 109 -13.40 17.50 -27.62
C TRP A 109 -14.14 16.52 -26.69
N PRO A 110 -15.48 16.56 -26.47
CA PRO A 110 -16.17 15.54 -25.67
C PRO A 110 -16.03 14.15 -26.28
N LEU A 111 -16.14 14.05 -27.61
CA LEU A 111 -15.98 12.81 -28.35
C LEU A 111 -14.53 12.32 -28.30
N ALA A 112 -13.58 13.25 -28.42
CA ALA A 112 -12.16 12.97 -28.31
C ALA A 112 -11.79 12.39 -26.92
N VAL A 113 -12.31 12.97 -25.84
CA VAL A 113 -12.15 12.45 -24.47
C VAL A 113 -12.80 11.08 -24.33
N ALA A 114 -14.04 10.93 -24.80
CA ALA A 114 -14.78 9.69 -24.67
C ALA A 114 -14.05 8.51 -25.33
N VAL A 115 -13.44 8.73 -26.49
CA VAL A 115 -12.59 7.74 -27.18
C VAL A 115 -11.34 7.42 -26.37
N LEU A 116 -10.61 8.43 -25.89
CA LEU A 116 -9.39 8.24 -25.11
C LEU A 116 -9.64 7.50 -23.78
N CYS A 117 -10.79 7.71 -23.16
CA CYS A 117 -11.16 7.09 -21.89
C CYS A 117 -11.77 5.68 -22.05
N SER A 118 -12.40 5.37 -23.19
CA SER A 118 -13.17 4.13 -23.38
C SER A 118 -12.40 3.01 -24.07
N PHE A 119 -11.42 3.33 -24.91
CA PHE A 119 -10.68 2.36 -25.72
C PHE A 119 -9.25 2.14 -25.22
N ARG A 120 -8.64 1.02 -25.61
CA ARG A 120 -7.21 0.77 -25.36
C ARG A 120 -6.35 1.70 -26.22
N GLY A 121 -5.16 2.04 -25.75
CA GLY A 121 -4.25 2.97 -26.44
C GLY A 121 -4.01 2.67 -27.93
N ARG A 122 -3.95 1.39 -28.34
CA ARG A 122 -3.77 0.99 -29.76
C ARG A 122 -4.92 1.44 -30.68
N VAL A 123 -6.13 1.62 -30.13
CA VAL A 123 -7.34 2.00 -30.87
C VAL A 123 -7.73 3.44 -30.56
N ALA A 124 -7.56 3.86 -29.30
CA ALA A 124 -7.90 5.20 -28.83
C ALA A 124 -7.13 6.31 -29.56
N TRP A 125 -5.81 6.18 -29.72
CA TRP A 125 -4.99 7.23 -30.35
C TRP A 125 -5.26 7.38 -31.86
N PRO A 126 -5.39 6.31 -32.66
CA PRO A 126 -5.82 6.44 -34.06
C PRO A 126 -7.22 7.06 -34.20
N LEU A 127 -8.18 6.66 -33.38
CA LEU A 127 -9.53 7.24 -33.41
C LEU A 127 -9.52 8.73 -33.00
N PHE A 128 -8.71 9.10 -32.01
CA PHE A 128 -8.50 10.49 -31.64
C PHE A 128 -7.91 11.29 -32.82
N GLY A 129 -6.90 10.76 -33.50
CA GLY A 129 -6.35 11.37 -34.72
C GLY A 129 -7.38 11.50 -35.83
N LEU A 130 -8.22 10.47 -36.04
CA LEU A 130 -9.32 10.50 -37.01
C LEU A 130 -10.33 11.61 -36.68
N ILE A 131 -10.70 11.80 -35.41
CA ILE A 131 -11.57 12.90 -34.98
C ILE A 131 -10.95 14.25 -35.32
N LEU A 132 -9.65 14.43 -35.08
CA LEU A 132 -8.95 15.69 -35.40
C LEU A 132 -8.93 15.97 -36.90
N VAL A 133 -8.63 14.95 -37.72
CA VAL A 133 -8.67 15.06 -39.19
C VAL A 133 -10.07 15.38 -39.67
N ALA A 134 -11.08 14.66 -39.18
CA ALA A 134 -12.49 14.90 -39.51
C ALA A 134 -12.92 16.33 -39.12
N THR A 135 -12.43 16.84 -37.98
CA THR A 135 -12.68 18.22 -37.54
C THR A 135 -12.09 19.23 -38.52
N GLY A 136 -10.85 19.01 -38.96
CA GLY A 136 -10.18 19.88 -39.93
C GLY A 136 -10.88 19.87 -41.29
N VAL A 137 -11.22 18.68 -41.79
CA VAL A 137 -11.95 18.52 -43.06
C VAL A 137 -13.34 19.16 -42.98
N ALA A 138 -14.09 18.93 -41.90
CA ALA A 138 -15.40 19.53 -41.72
C ALA A 138 -15.33 21.07 -41.65
N GLY A 139 -14.30 21.62 -41.02
CA GLY A 139 -14.05 23.07 -41.03
C GLY A 139 -13.85 23.61 -42.44
N LEU A 140 -12.95 22.99 -43.22
CA LEU A 140 -12.67 23.37 -44.61
C LEU A 140 -13.93 23.30 -45.48
N TRP A 141 -14.75 22.26 -45.31
CA TRP A 141 -16.04 22.12 -46.03
C TRP A 141 -17.06 23.18 -45.64
N ALA A 142 -17.00 23.68 -44.40
CA ALA A 142 -17.86 24.74 -43.91
C ALA A 142 -17.38 26.15 -44.31
N GLY A 143 -16.28 26.25 -45.07
CA GLY A 143 -15.69 27.51 -45.53
C GLY A 143 -14.63 28.11 -44.62
N ASP A 144 -14.16 27.38 -43.59
CA ASP A 144 -12.97 27.78 -42.83
C ASP A 144 -11.74 27.81 -43.77
N ASP A 145 -10.86 28.78 -43.58
CA ASP A 145 -9.52 28.69 -44.16
C ASP A 145 -8.70 27.58 -43.49
N ALA A 146 -7.63 27.13 -44.15
CA ALA A 146 -6.78 26.05 -43.64
C ALA A 146 -6.26 26.33 -42.23
N LEU A 147 -6.04 27.60 -41.90
CA LEU A 147 -5.58 28.03 -40.60
C LEU A 147 -6.63 27.85 -39.50
N THR A 148 -7.86 28.33 -39.72
CA THR A 148 -8.95 28.22 -38.76
C THR A 148 -9.25 26.74 -38.48
N ALA A 149 -9.18 25.89 -39.51
CA ALA A 149 -9.28 24.44 -39.37
C ALA A 149 -8.16 23.85 -38.46
N ILE A 150 -6.90 24.31 -38.62
CA ILE A 150 -5.77 23.90 -37.78
C ILE A 150 -5.97 24.36 -36.32
N ILE A 151 -6.35 25.62 -36.11
CA ILE A 151 -6.63 26.19 -34.78
C ILE A 151 -7.74 25.39 -34.07
N ARG A 152 -8.79 24.99 -34.80
CA ARG A 152 -9.89 24.17 -34.29
C ARG A 152 -9.41 22.79 -33.85
N ALA A 153 -8.53 22.15 -34.62
CA ALA A 153 -7.91 20.88 -34.23
C ALA A 153 -7.03 21.01 -32.98
N LEU A 154 -6.23 22.07 -32.87
CA LEU A 154 -5.39 22.36 -31.70
C LEU A 154 -6.24 22.60 -30.44
N LYS A 155 -7.29 23.45 -30.52
CA LYS A 155 -8.23 23.68 -29.41
C LYS A 155 -8.93 22.38 -28.96
N THR A 156 -9.30 21.52 -29.90
CA THR A 156 -9.89 20.20 -29.62
C THR A 156 -8.91 19.31 -28.87
N THR A 157 -7.65 19.30 -29.33
CA THR A 157 -6.56 18.52 -28.73
C THR A 157 -6.29 18.97 -27.30
N THR A 158 -6.16 20.27 -27.05
CA THR A 158 -5.91 20.82 -25.70
C THR A 158 -7.01 20.41 -24.72
N ASN A 159 -8.28 20.66 -25.06
CA ASN A 159 -9.42 20.32 -24.18
C ASN A 159 -9.50 18.81 -23.92
N GLY A 160 -9.29 18.00 -24.96
CA GLY A 160 -9.31 16.55 -24.85
C GLY A 160 -8.22 16.01 -23.93
N LEU A 161 -7.01 16.54 -24.07
CA LEU A 161 -5.85 16.08 -23.32
C LEU A 161 -5.85 16.54 -21.86
N ILE A 162 -6.45 17.71 -21.55
CA ILE A 162 -6.66 18.16 -20.16
C ILE A 162 -7.52 17.16 -19.40
N ILE A 163 -8.71 16.85 -19.92
CA ILE A 163 -9.65 15.95 -19.24
C ILE A 163 -9.11 14.51 -19.22
N PHE A 164 -8.54 14.04 -20.33
CA PHE A 164 -7.91 12.72 -20.37
C PHE A 164 -6.75 12.60 -19.36
N GLY A 165 -5.88 13.59 -19.28
CA GLY A 165 -4.73 13.58 -18.37
C GLY A 165 -5.17 13.51 -16.90
N LEU A 166 -6.17 14.30 -16.51
CA LEU A 166 -6.74 14.26 -15.16
C LEU A 166 -7.45 12.92 -14.88
N TYR A 167 -8.25 12.42 -15.82
CA TYR A 167 -8.95 11.14 -15.70
C TYR A 167 -7.96 9.96 -15.61
N ALA A 168 -6.95 9.90 -16.47
CA ALA A 168 -5.95 8.83 -16.48
C ALA A 168 -5.19 8.77 -15.16
N LEU A 169 -4.84 9.92 -14.58
CA LEU A 169 -4.22 9.99 -13.26
C LEU A 169 -5.18 9.58 -12.14
N ALA A 170 -6.46 9.95 -12.23
CA ALA A 170 -7.48 9.53 -11.29
C ALA A 170 -7.66 8.02 -11.26
N VAL A 171 -7.79 7.41 -12.45
CA VAL A 171 -7.90 5.96 -12.61
C VAL A 171 -6.62 5.27 -12.16
N MET A 172 -5.44 5.82 -12.46
CA MET A 172 -4.17 5.26 -12.00
C MET A 172 -4.06 5.28 -10.47
N ALA A 173 -4.44 6.39 -9.83
CA ALA A 173 -4.48 6.50 -8.37
C ALA A 173 -5.45 5.48 -7.76
N ALA A 174 -6.67 5.38 -8.30
CA ALA A 174 -7.68 4.42 -7.83
C ALA A 174 -7.24 2.95 -8.02
N ARG A 175 -6.58 2.62 -9.15
CA ARG A 175 -6.05 1.28 -9.41
C ARG A 175 -4.88 0.93 -8.49
N LEU A 176 -3.98 1.88 -8.27
CA LEU A 176 -2.84 1.67 -7.38
C LEU A 176 -3.31 1.40 -5.95
N ASP A 177 -4.32 2.15 -5.53
CA ASP A 177 -4.95 2.03 -4.23
C ASP A 177 -5.73 0.71 -4.07
N ALA A 178 -6.47 0.28 -5.10
CA ALA A 178 -7.11 -1.05 -5.13
C ALA A 178 -6.09 -2.20 -5.11
N ALA A 179 -4.99 -2.09 -5.86
CA ALA A 179 -3.95 -3.13 -5.92
C ALA A 179 -3.10 -3.22 -4.64
N ARG A 180 -3.19 -2.23 -3.74
CA ARG A 180 -2.38 -2.15 -2.52
C ARG A 180 -2.60 -3.33 -1.59
N GLY A 181 -3.86 -3.70 -1.34
CA GLY A 181 -4.20 -4.80 -0.44
C GLY A 181 -3.78 -6.17 -0.99
N ASP A 182 -4.07 -6.41 -2.26
CA ASP A 182 -3.81 -7.71 -2.90
C ASP A 182 -2.32 -8.00 -3.10
N LEU A 183 -1.54 -6.98 -3.52
CA LEU A 183 -0.10 -7.14 -3.72
C LEU A 183 0.65 -7.35 -2.42
N ALA A 184 0.35 -6.56 -1.38
CA ALA A 184 0.99 -6.72 -0.08
C ALA A 184 0.71 -8.12 0.51
N ARG A 185 -0.53 -8.60 0.39
CA ARG A 185 -0.91 -9.95 0.83
C ARG A 185 -0.18 -11.05 0.04
N LEU A 186 -0.08 -10.92 -1.29
CA LEU A 186 0.64 -11.87 -2.12
C LEU A 186 2.15 -11.88 -1.85
N GLU A 187 2.76 -10.72 -1.64
CA GLU A 187 4.17 -10.61 -1.28
C GLU A 187 4.45 -11.25 0.09
N LEU A 188 3.61 -10.98 1.11
CA LEU A 188 3.70 -11.64 2.41
C LEU A 188 3.57 -13.16 2.31
N LEU A 189 2.62 -13.66 1.52
CA LEU A 189 2.45 -15.12 1.32
C LEU A 189 3.63 -15.77 0.61
N ARG A 190 4.19 -15.11 -0.42
CA ARG A 190 5.39 -15.59 -1.12
C ARG A 190 6.59 -15.59 -0.20
N GLU A 191 6.79 -14.51 0.55
CA GLU A 191 7.89 -14.39 1.48
C GLU A 191 7.80 -15.45 2.57
N ARG A 192 6.60 -15.68 3.13
CA ARG A 192 6.37 -16.74 4.13
C ARG A 192 6.76 -18.13 3.60
N ARG A 193 6.36 -18.47 2.37
CA ARG A 193 6.78 -19.76 1.75
C ARG A 193 8.28 -19.83 1.54
N ARG A 194 8.90 -18.74 1.10
CA ARG A 194 10.35 -18.67 0.88
C ARG A 194 11.12 -18.86 2.19
N LEU A 195 10.75 -18.14 3.25
CA LEU A 195 11.33 -18.26 4.58
C LEU A 195 11.17 -19.68 5.13
N GLY A 196 9.97 -20.26 5.00
CA GLY A 196 9.71 -21.64 5.39
C GLY A 196 10.59 -22.64 4.63
N GLY A 197 10.83 -22.42 3.34
CA GLY A 197 11.73 -23.25 2.52
C GLY A 197 13.21 -23.10 2.86
N GLU A 198 13.71 -21.87 3.02
CA GLU A 198 15.11 -21.59 3.36
C GLU A 198 15.46 -22.15 4.75
N LEU A 199 14.63 -21.88 5.76
CA LEU A 199 14.83 -22.35 7.13
C LEU A 199 14.62 -23.87 7.25
N GLY A 200 13.60 -24.41 6.54
CA GLY A 200 13.36 -25.84 6.47
C GLY A 200 14.51 -26.63 5.84
N ALA A 201 15.15 -26.08 4.80
CA ALA A 201 16.28 -26.74 4.15
C ALA A 201 17.53 -26.79 5.04
N VAL A 202 17.87 -25.68 5.72
CA VAL A 202 19.05 -25.61 6.60
C VAL A 202 18.83 -26.46 7.85
N VAL A 203 17.75 -26.23 8.59
CA VAL A 203 17.50 -26.95 9.85
C VAL A 203 17.18 -28.43 9.60
N GLY A 204 16.43 -28.73 8.54
CA GLY A 204 16.09 -30.10 8.18
C GLY A 204 17.32 -30.95 7.85
N ALA A 205 18.36 -30.38 7.24
CA ALA A 205 19.62 -31.08 6.99
C ALA A 205 20.36 -31.41 8.30
N HIS A 206 20.40 -30.48 9.25
CA HIS A 206 21.01 -30.71 10.57
C HIS A 206 20.25 -31.77 11.38
N LEU A 207 18.92 -31.67 11.45
CA LEU A 207 18.09 -32.64 12.17
C LEU A 207 18.23 -34.05 11.59
N ARG A 208 18.29 -34.19 10.26
CA ARG A 208 18.52 -35.48 9.60
C ARG A 208 19.87 -36.07 9.97
N THR A 209 20.92 -35.25 9.96
CA THR A 209 22.28 -35.66 10.36
C THR A 209 22.32 -36.09 11.83
N VAL A 210 21.60 -35.40 12.72
CA VAL A 210 21.48 -35.76 14.14
C VAL A 210 20.74 -37.09 14.30
N SER A 211 19.61 -37.26 13.62
CA SER A 211 18.80 -38.50 13.64
C SER A 211 19.62 -39.71 13.19
N GLU A 212 20.30 -39.60 12.04
CA GLU A 212 21.15 -40.66 11.49
C GLU A 212 22.26 -41.08 12.45
N ARG A 213 22.94 -40.11 13.10
CA ARG A 213 24.02 -40.37 14.06
C ARG A 213 23.52 -41.01 15.35
N LEU A 214 22.34 -40.61 15.84
CA LEU A 214 21.72 -41.19 17.03
C LEU A 214 21.26 -42.62 16.77
N ALA A 215 20.59 -42.89 15.65
CA ALA A 215 20.17 -44.24 15.27
C ALA A 215 21.38 -45.19 15.17
N GLN A 216 22.48 -44.68 14.61
CA GLN A 216 23.75 -45.36 14.51
C GLN A 216 24.49 -45.59 15.85
N ALA A 217 24.10 -44.92 16.93
CA ALA A 217 24.70 -45.06 18.25
C ALA A 217 23.98 -46.10 19.13
N VAL A 218 22.70 -46.38 18.88
CA VAL A 218 21.85 -47.27 19.70
C VAL A 218 22.42 -48.69 19.81
N ASP A 219 22.90 -49.24 18.69
CA ASP A 219 23.40 -50.62 18.60
C ASP A 219 24.94 -50.71 18.54
N ALA A 220 25.65 -49.60 18.76
CA ALA A 220 27.10 -49.54 18.62
C ALA A 220 27.85 -49.96 19.90
N GLU A 221 29.11 -50.36 19.75
CA GLU A 221 30.04 -50.54 20.86
C GLU A 221 30.23 -49.22 21.63
N PRO A 222 30.53 -49.25 22.95
CA PRO A 222 30.51 -48.07 23.82
C PRO A 222 31.35 -46.89 23.32
N ASP A 223 32.55 -47.14 22.80
CA ASP A 223 33.45 -46.10 22.28
C ASP A 223 32.92 -45.48 20.97
N ILE A 224 32.30 -46.30 20.11
CA ILE A 224 31.68 -45.85 18.87
C ILE A 224 30.40 -45.06 19.18
N ALA A 225 29.60 -45.54 20.13
CA ALA A 225 28.39 -44.86 20.60
C ALA A 225 28.72 -43.48 21.19
N ARG A 226 29.78 -43.38 22.02
CA ARG A 226 30.26 -42.11 22.58
C ARG A 226 30.65 -41.11 21.48
N ASN A 227 31.48 -41.53 20.52
CA ASN A 227 31.90 -40.64 19.44
C ASN A 227 30.73 -40.14 18.57
N ARG A 228 29.77 -41.02 18.27
CA ARG A 228 28.58 -40.66 17.49
C ARG A 228 27.64 -39.73 18.25
N LEU A 229 27.46 -39.96 19.54
CA LEU A 229 26.67 -39.13 20.42
C LEU A 229 27.27 -37.72 20.56
N HIS A 230 28.59 -37.62 20.77
CA HIS A 230 29.30 -36.34 20.82
C HIS A 230 29.15 -35.56 19.52
N ALA A 231 29.27 -36.25 18.38
CA ALA A 231 29.08 -35.65 17.07
C ALA A 231 27.62 -35.21 16.82
N ALA A 232 26.63 -35.94 17.35
CA ALA A 232 25.22 -35.55 17.28
C ALA A 232 24.92 -34.30 18.11
N VAL A 233 25.42 -34.25 19.36
CA VAL A 233 25.29 -33.07 20.25
C VAL A 233 25.95 -31.84 19.64
N GLY A 234 27.15 -31.98 19.07
CA GLY A 234 27.83 -30.90 18.36
C GLY A 234 27.02 -30.35 17.18
N THR A 235 26.38 -31.24 16.42
CA THR A 235 25.54 -30.84 15.27
C THR A 235 24.27 -30.13 15.73
N ALA A 236 23.64 -30.59 16.83
CA ALA A 236 22.48 -29.92 17.42
C ALA A 236 22.81 -28.51 17.93
N ARG A 237 23.97 -28.33 18.58
CA ARG A 237 24.45 -27.01 19.03
C ARG A 237 24.76 -26.07 17.84
N GLN A 238 25.33 -26.60 16.77
CA GLN A 238 25.63 -25.81 15.58
C GLN A 238 24.36 -25.36 14.85
N ALA A 239 23.36 -26.25 14.73
CA ALA A 239 22.04 -25.89 14.21
C ALA A 239 21.39 -24.76 15.03
N LEU A 240 21.51 -24.82 16.37
CA LEU A 240 21.06 -23.76 17.28
C LEU A 240 21.77 -22.41 17.03
N ALA A 241 23.07 -22.43 16.76
CA ALA A 241 23.85 -21.23 16.46
C ALA A 241 23.46 -20.62 15.11
N ASP A 242 23.28 -21.46 14.08
CA ASP A 242 22.91 -21.02 12.73
C ASP A 242 21.50 -20.41 12.70
N ILE A 243 20.54 -20.98 13.44
CA ILE A 243 19.21 -20.39 13.62
C ILE A 243 19.31 -18.98 14.23
N ARG A 244 20.13 -18.80 15.28
CA ARG A 244 20.31 -17.48 15.93
C ARG A 244 20.98 -16.47 14.99
N ALA A 245 21.99 -16.89 14.24
CA ALA A 245 22.69 -16.03 13.28
C ALA A 245 21.76 -15.57 12.15
N THR A 246 20.95 -16.48 11.62
CA THR A 246 19.98 -16.19 10.55
C THR A 246 18.86 -15.26 11.06
N ALA A 247 18.34 -15.50 12.27
CA ALA A 247 17.38 -14.63 12.93
C ALA A 247 17.91 -13.21 13.17
N ALA A 248 19.20 -13.05 13.47
CA ALA A 248 19.85 -11.75 13.58
C ALA A 248 20.00 -11.05 12.21
N GLY A 249 20.28 -11.81 11.15
CA GLY A 249 20.39 -11.31 9.77
C GLY A 249 19.09 -10.68 9.24
N TYR A 250 17.93 -11.20 9.63
CA TYR A 250 16.63 -10.64 9.24
C TYR A 250 16.34 -9.25 9.80
N ARG A 251 17.09 -8.78 10.82
CA ARG A 251 17.00 -7.40 11.32
C ARG A 251 17.66 -6.38 10.40
N VAL A 252 18.51 -6.83 9.47
CA VAL A 252 19.22 -5.95 8.55
C VAL A 252 18.33 -5.65 7.35
N SER A 253 18.18 -4.36 7.06
CA SER A 253 17.22 -3.84 6.10
C SER A 253 17.51 -4.31 4.66
N PRO A 254 16.50 -4.72 3.87
CA PRO A 254 16.70 -5.12 2.48
C PRO A 254 17.26 -3.98 1.62
N PRO A 255 17.93 -4.29 0.49
CA PRO A 255 18.48 -3.29 -0.41
C PRO A 255 17.40 -2.32 -0.89
N PRO A 256 17.76 -1.05 -1.16
CA PRO A 256 16.80 -0.06 -1.60
C PRO A 256 16.14 -0.53 -2.90
N PRO A 257 14.81 -0.43 -3.01
CA PRO A 257 14.09 -0.85 -4.20
C PRO A 257 14.51 -0.02 -5.42
N ALA A 258 14.34 -0.61 -6.60
CA ALA A 258 14.61 0.05 -7.87
C ALA A 258 13.86 1.41 -7.98
N PRO A 259 14.49 2.42 -8.61
CA PRO A 259 13.93 3.76 -8.71
C PRO A 259 12.57 3.73 -9.40
N ILE A 260 11.65 4.54 -8.88
CA ILE A 260 10.29 4.65 -9.37
C ILE A 260 10.32 5.22 -10.78
N GLU A 261 9.77 4.49 -11.75
CA GLU A 261 9.35 5.10 -12.99
C GLU A 261 8.23 6.10 -12.66
N SER A 262 8.58 7.39 -12.60
CA SER A 262 7.89 8.37 -13.44
C SER A 262 6.48 7.99 -13.88
N PRO A 263 5.32 8.53 -13.43
CA PRO A 263 4.11 8.40 -14.25
C PRO A 263 4.37 9.08 -15.60
N LYS A 264 4.90 8.29 -16.56
CA LYS A 264 5.28 8.71 -17.91
C LYS A 264 4.09 9.41 -18.56
N VAL A 265 2.88 8.95 -18.25
CA VAL A 265 1.60 9.55 -18.63
C VAL A 265 1.53 11.04 -18.26
N ALA A 266 1.74 11.43 -16.99
CA ALA A 266 1.65 12.84 -16.58
C ALA A 266 2.65 13.74 -17.30
N ARG A 267 3.90 13.27 -17.45
CA ARG A 267 4.96 14.02 -18.14
C ARG A 267 4.67 14.15 -19.63
N LEU A 268 4.23 13.07 -20.27
CA LEU A 268 3.87 13.06 -21.68
C LEU A 268 2.64 13.95 -21.94
N THR A 269 1.61 13.90 -21.08
CA THR A 269 0.44 14.77 -21.19
C THR A 269 0.79 16.24 -20.98
N LEU A 270 1.65 16.56 -20.00
CA LEU A 270 2.10 17.93 -19.77
C LEU A 270 2.95 18.43 -20.95
N ALA A 271 3.84 17.60 -21.50
CA ALA A 271 4.66 17.92 -22.67
C ALA A 271 3.79 18.15 -23.91
N ALA A 272 2.81 17.30 -24.14
CA ALA A 272 1.88 17.44 -25.26
C ALA A 272 0.95 18.66 -25.09
N LEU A 273 0.48 18.98 -23.88
CA LEU A 273 -0.25 20.23 -23.61
C LEU A 273 0.62 21.47 -23.89
N LEU A 274 1.88 21.46 -23.44
CA LEU A 274 2.83 22.54 -23.71
C LEU A 274 3.09 22.70 -25.21
N ALA A 275 3.35 21.61 -25.93
CA ALA A 275 3.58 21.63 -27.36
C ALA A 275 2.35 22.10 -28.15
N CYS A 276 1.16 21.66 -27.76
CA CYS A 276 -0.11 22.07 -28.37
C CYS A 276 -0.37 23.56 -28.14
N GLN A 277 -0.19 24.05 -26.90
CA GLN A 277 -0.36 25.46 -26.57
C GLN A 277 0.67 26.34 -27.28
N ALA A 278 1.92 25.88 -27.38
CA ALA A 278 2.99 26.56 -28.11
C ALA A 278 2.70 26.67 -29.59
N SER A 279 2.26 25.57 -30.21
CA SER A 279 1.89 25.53 -31.62
C SER A 279 0.71 26.45 -31.91
N LEU A 280 -0.33 26.44 -31.06
CA LEU A 280 -1.47 27.33 -31.19
C LEU A 280 -1.05 28.81 -31.16
N HIS A 281 -0.17 29.19 -30.23
CA HIS A 281 0.30 30.58 -30.13
C HIS A 281 1.25 30.97 -31.27
N ALA A 282 2.11 30.06 -31.72
CA ALA A 282 2.97 30.29 -32.88
C ALA A 282 2.14 30.55 -34.15
N VAL A 283 1.09 29.76 -34.36
CA VAL A 283 0.16 29.91 -35.49
C VAL A 283 -0.57 31.26 -35.44
N ILE A 284 -1.11 31.63 -34.27
CA ILE A 284 -1.75 32.95 -34.06
C ILE A 284 -0.74 34.08 -34.31
N SER A 285 0.50 33.94 -33.84
CA SER A 285 1.55 34.94 -34.02
C SER A 285 1.85 35.22 -35.50
N VAL A 286 2.07 34.17 -36.29
CA VAL A 286 2.42 34.30 -37.71
C VAL A 286 1.29 34.91 -38.51
N VAL A 287 0.05 34.52 -38.24
CA VAL A 287 -1.08 34.96 -39.07
C VAL A 287 -1.63 36.30 -38.63
N THR A 288 -1.91 36.48 -37.35
CA THR A 288 -2.61 37.68 -36.89
C THR A 288 -1.69 38.90 -36.86
N TYR A 289 -0.40 38.68 -36.64
CA TYR A 289 0.57 39.77 -36.47
C TYR A 289 1.55 39.88 -37.65
N HIS A 290 1.57 38.93 -38.60
CA HIS A 290 2.42 38.92 -39.80
C HIS A 290 3.93 39.07 -39.51
N ARG A 291 4.43 38.56 -38.38
CA ARG A 291 5.84 38.72 -37.95
C ARG A 291 6.55 37.39 -37.73
N PRO A 292 7.05 36.72 -38.77
CA PRO A 292 7.65 35.39 -38.63
C PRO A 292 8.97 35.39 -37.86
N TRP A 293 9.67 36.52 -37.79
CA TRP A 293 10.96 36.63 -37.08
C TRP A 293 10.82 36.47 -35.55
N THR A 294 9.65 36.76 -34.98
CA THR A 294 9.40 36.59 -33.54
C THR A 294 9.48 35.12 -33.13
N LEU A 295 9.23 34.18 -34.07
CA LEU A 295 9.40 32.74 -33.85
C LEU A 295 10.85 32.35 -33.55
N LEU A 296 11.83 33.03 -34.16
CA LEU A 296 13.25 32.73 -33.95
C LEU A 296 13.69 32.98 -32.51
N LEU A 297 13.05 33.93 -31.82
CA LEU A 297 13.36 34.29 -30.43
C LEU A 297 12.44 33.56 -29.44
N THR A 298 11.15 33.44 -29.76
CA THR A 298 10.14 32.87 -28.86
C THR A 298 10.23 31.34 -28.76
N VAL A 299 10.47 30.61 -29.86
CA VAL A 299 10.51 29.14 -29.84
C VAL A 299 11.61 28.60 -28.92
N PRO A 300 12.88 29.07 -28.98
CA PRO A 300 13.92 28.62 -28.05
C PRO A 300 13.60 28.93 -26.58
N LEU A 301 13.04 30.12 -26.31
CA LEU A 301 12.62 30.53 -24.97
C LEU A 301 11.50 29.65 -24.44
N MET A 302 10.54 29.30 -25.29
CA MET A 302 9.44 28.39 -24.96
C MET A 302 9.92 26.96 -24.74
N CYS A 303 10.85 26.47 -25.54
CA CYS A 303 11.48 25.17 -25.33
C CYS A 303 12.25 25.14 -24.00
N ALA A 304 13.05 26.17 -23.70
CA ALA A 304 13.80 26.27 -22.45
C ALA A 304 12.87 26.32 -21.22
N ALA A 305 11.82 27.15 -21.27
CA ALA A 305 10.82 27.23 -20.22
C ALA A 305 10.02 25.91 -20.08
N GLY A 306 9.65 25.28 -21.19
CA GLY A 306 8.97 23.98 -21.21
C GLY A 306 9.82 22.87 -20.62
N VAL A 307 11.12 22.82 -20.90
CA VAL A 307 12.05 21.87 -20.28
C VAL A 307 12.10 22.06 -18.76
N ILE A 308 12.19 23.31 -18.28
CA ILE A 308 12.20 23.61 -16.84
C ILE A 308 10.90 23.15 -16.17
N GLN A 309 9.76 23.32 -16.83
CA GLN A 309 8.46 22.88 -16.33
C GLN A 309 8.33 21.34 -16.33
N LEU A 310 8.86 20.67 -17.37
CA LEU A 310 8.84 19.21 -17.50
C LEU A 310 9.77 18.48 -16.54
N LEU A 311 10.75 19.18 -15.94
CA LEU A 311 11.53 18.63 -14.83
C LEU A 311 10.62 18.25 -13.64
N MET A 312 9.42 18.84 -13.51
CA MET A 312 8.42 18.70 -12.41
C MET A 312 8.95 19.02 -11.00
N LYS A 313 10.27 19.01 -10.81
CA LYS A 313 11.03 19.41 -9.63
C LYS A 313 12.14 20.42 -9.95
N PRO A 314 11.80 21.60 -10.50
CA PRO A 314 12.77 22.64 -10.69
C PRO A 314 13.30 23.16 -9.35
N SER A 315 14.59 23.52 -9.35
CA SER A 315 15.25 24.17 -8.22
C SER A 315 14.71 25.59 -7.98
N ARG A 316 14.95 26.17 -6.79
CA ARG A 316 14.56 27.56 -6.49
C ARG A 316 15.13 28.55 -7.52
N LYS A 317 16.38 28.34 -7.95
CA LYS A 317 17.03 29.17 -8.97
C LYS A 317 16.31 29.09 -10.31
N GLN A 318 15.92 27.88 -10.73
CA GLN A 318 15.14 27.66 -11.96
C GLN A 318 13.74 28.29 -11.88
N MET A 319 13.08 28.26 -10.71
CA MET A 319 11.80 28.96 -10.53
C MET A 319 11.93 30.48 -10.61
N ILE A 320 12.98 31.05 -10.04
CA ILE A 320 13.26 32.50 -10.13
C ILE A 320 13.57 32.89 -11.58
N LEU A 321 14.44 32.12 -12.25
CA LEU A 321 14.77 32.33 -13.66
C LEU A 321 13.53 32.27 -14.54
N LEU A 322 12.67 31.26 -14.34
CA LEU A 322 11.42 31.11 -15.08
C LEU A 322 10.45 32.27 -14.78
N GLY A 323 10.34 32.70 -13.51
CA GLY A 323 9.53 33.86 -13.13
C GLY A 323 10.02 35.16 -13.76
N LEU A 324 11.34 35.37 -13.84
CA LEU A 324 11.93 36.54 -14.48
C LEU A 324 11.74 36.51 -16.01
N LEU A 325 11.93 35.33 -16.62
CA LEU A 325 11.72 35.09 -18.05
C LEU A 325 10.27 35.38 -18.47
N LEU A 326 9.31 35.04 -17.60
CA LEU A 326 7.87 35.16 -17.89
C LEU A 326 7.26 36.48 -17.40
N GLY A 327 7.80 37.09 -16.35
CA GLY A 327 7.28 38.32 -15.75
C GLY A 327 7.68 39.58 -16.49
N VAL A 328 8.93 39.67 -16.98
CA VAL A 328 9.44 40.86 -17.69
C VAL A 328 8.66 41.16 -18.99
N PRO A 329 8.32 40.16 -19.84
CA PRO A 329 7.49 40.39 -21.04
C PRO A 329 6.08 40.90 -20.79
N ALA A 330 5.53 40.70 -19.59
CA ALA A 330 4.16 41.11 -19.26
C ALA A 330 4.07 42.54 -18.71
N LEU A 331 5.21 43.21 -18.56
CA LEU A 331 5.22 44.61 -18.18
C LEU A 331 4.87 45.45 -19.42
N PRO A 332 3.96 46.44 -19.31
CA PRO A 332 3.49 47.25 -20.42
C PRO A 332 4.55 48.27 -20.86
N PHE A 333 5.63 47.79 -21.49
CA PHE A 333 6.77 48.61 -21.90
C PHE A 333 6.98 48.56 -23.42
N GLY A 334 6.45 49.55 -24.14
CA GLY A 334 6.78 49.76 -25.55
C GLY A 334 6.47 48.60 -26.52
N TYR A 335 6.72 48.84 -27.80
CA TYR A 335 6.31 47.94 -28.88
C TYR A 335 7.09 46.61 -28.91
N LEU A 336 8.35 46.61 -28.47
CA LEU A 336 9.21 45.42 -28.48
C LEU A 336 8.84 44.39 -27.40
N LEU A 337 8.39 44.81 -26.21
CA LEU A 337 7.92 43.87 -25.18
C LEU A 337 6.48 43.40 -25.45
N TRP A 338 5.67 44.19 -26.17
CA TRP A 338 4.40 43.72 -26.72
C TRP A 338 4.58 42.50 -27.64
N GLU A 339 5.63 42.47 -28.47
CA GLU A 339 5.98 41.29 -29.28
C GLU A 339 6.36 40.06 -28.44
N LEU A 340 6.74 40.26 -27.17
CA LEU A 340 7.08 39.18 -26.24
C LEU A 340 5.87 38.72 -25.41
N VAL A 341 4.68 39.31 -25.59
CA VAL A 341 3.42 38.90 -24.95
C VAL A 341 3.10 37.43 -25.21
N PHE A 342 3.59 36.82 -26.30
CA PHE A 342 3.43 35.38 -26.53
C PHE A 342 4.02 34.51 -25.41
N LEU A 343 5.01 34.99 -24.65
CA LEU A 343 5.52 34.27 -23.47
C LEU A 343 4.47 34.11 -22.36
N THR A 344 3.40 34.93 -22.37
CA THR A 344 2.27 34.75 -21.43
C THR A 344 1.54 33.43 -21.62
N CYS A 345 1.68 32.75 -22.77
CA CYS A 345 1.10 31.42 -22.96
C CYS A 345 1.65 30.35 -22.00
N LEU A 346 2.83 30.60 -21.40
CA LEU A 346 3.47 29.72 -20.43
C LEU A 346 3.07 30.04 -18.99
N TRP A 347 2.38 31.17 -18.75
CA TRP A 347 1.93 31.57 -17.43
C TRP A 347 1.05 30.54 -16.74
N PRO A 348 0.07 29.90 -17.42
CA PRO A 348 -0.75 28.89 -16.77
C PRO A 348 0.06 27.72 -16.20
N PHE A 349 1.12 27.31 -16.90
CA PHE A 349 1.98 26.23 -16.45
C PHE A 349 2.95 26.65 -15.36
N PHE A 350 3.47 27.89 -15.42
CA PHE A 350 4.25 28.49 -14.34
C PHE A 350 3.42 28.64 -13.06
N LEU A 351 2.19 29.13 -13.16
CA LEU A 351 1.29 29.28 -12.02
C LEU A 351 0.90 27.92 -11.44
N GLY A 352 0.66 26.89 -12.26
CA GLY A 352 0.46 25.53 -11.76
C GLY A 352 1.66 25.01 -10.96
N LEU A 353 2.88 25.33 -11.39
CA LEU A 353 4.10 25.01 -10.63
C LEU A 353 4.21 25.83 -9.32
N VAL A 354 3.89 27.13 -9.35
CA VAL A 354 3.89 27.98 -8.15
C VAL A 354 2.88 27.48 -7.11
N LEU A 355 1.66 27.17 -7.53
CA LEU A 355 0.58 26.64 -6.68
C LEU A 355 0.91 25.27 -6.09
N THR A 356 1.73 24.46 -6.78
CA THR A 356 2.16 23.15 -6.24
C THR A 356 3.37 23.23 -5.32
N ARG A 357 4.25 24.23 -5.49
CA ARG A 357 5.56 24.30 -4.80
C ARG A 357 5.62 25.25 -3.63
N MET A 358 4.82 26.31 -3.65
CA MET A 358 4.87 27.35 -2.64
C MET A 358 3.74 27.18 -1.62
N ARG A 359 3.95 27.72 -0.42
CA ARG A 359 2.90 27.76 0.60
C ARG A 359 1.74 28.65 0.13
N PRO A 360 0.49 28.35 0.52
CA PRO A 360 -0.71 29.07 0.09
C PRO A 360 -0.59 30.60 0.06
N PRO A 361 -0.16 31.30 1.15
CA PRO A 361 -0.15 32.77 1.15
C PRO A 361 0.79 33.37 0.10
N ARG A 362 1.97 32.79 -0.11
CA ARG A 362 2.93 33.27 -1.12
C ARG A 362 2.49 32.90 -2.54
N SER A 363 1.96 31.69 -2.72
CA SER A 363 1.47 31.25 -4.01
C SER A 363 0.28 32.09 -4.50
N MET A 364 -0.62 32.47 -3.59
CA MET A 364 -1.77 33.33 -3.90
C MET A 364 -1.33 34.76 -4.20
N ALA A 365 -0.35 35.31 -3.48
CA ALA A 365 0.21 36.62 -3.79
C ALA A 365 0.83 36.67 -5.20
N ILE A 366 1.67 35.68 -5.55
CA ILE A 366 2.29 35.60 -6.89
C ILE A 366 1.23 35.40 -7.97
N THR A 367 0.23 34.55 -7.72
CA THR A 367 -0.88 34.33 -8.65
C THR A 367 -1.69 35.61 -8.84
N GLY A 368 -1.98 36.35 -7.78
CA GLY A 368 -2.67 37.64 -7.84
C GLY A 368 -1.89 38.68 -8.63
N VAL A 369 -0.58 38.78 -8.42
CA VAL A 369 0.30 39.68 -9.20
C VAL A 369 0.33 39.27 -10.67
N ALA A 370 0.45 37.98 -10.98
CA ALA A 370 0.39 37.50 -12.36
C ALA A 370 -0.97 37.83 -12.99
N VAL A 371 -2.09 37.54 -12.34
CA VAL A 371 -3.42 37.88 -12.86
C VAL A 371 -3.56 39.38 -13.09
N ALA A 372 -3.10 40.23 -12.16
CA ALA A 372 -3.15 41.69 -12.30
C ALA A 372 -2.32 42.18 -13.49
N LEU A 373 -1.11 41.63 -13.69
CA LEU A 373 -0.28 41.93 -14.85
C LEU A 373 -0.95 41.47 -16.15
N TYR A 374 -1.54 40.28 -16.17
CA TYR A 374 -2.28 39.77 -17.34
C TYR A 374 -3.46 40.69 -17.69
N VAL A 375 -4.22 41.12 -16.67
CA VAL A 375 -5.34 42.05 -16.83
C VAL A 375 -4.86 43.39 -17.38
N SER A 376 -3.70 43.89 -16.93
CA SER A 376 -3.15 45.16 -17.43
C SER A 376 -2.87 45.17 -18.93
N LEU A 377 -2.58 44.01 -19.53
CA LEU A 377 -2.34 43.88 -20.98
C LEU A 377 -3.57 44.24 -21.81
N PHE A 378 -4.78 44.06 -21.28
CA PHE A 378 -6.02 44.41 -21.98
C PHE A 378 -6.28 45.92 -22.07
N PHE A 379 -5.66 46.71 -21.20
CA PHE A 379 -5.79 48.17 -21.17
C PHE A 379 -4.70 48.89 -21.97
N TYR A 380 -3.72 48.15 -22.49
CA TYR A 380 -2.67 48.73 -23.33
C TYR A 380 -3.19 48.95 -24.77
N PRO A 381 -3.05 50.16 -25.33
CA PRO A 381 -3.63 50.49 -26.63
C PRO A 381 -2.87 49.86 -27.82
N PRO A 382 -3.58 49.36 -28.85
CA PRO A 382 -5.04 49.26 -28.95
C PRO A 382 -5.59 48.04 -28.15
N PRO A 383 -6.69 48.20 -27.39
CA PRO A 383 -7.31 47.10 -26.68
C PRO A 383 -7.86 46.05 -27.65
N ALA A 384 -7.49 44.78 -27.44
CA ALA A 384 -7.75 43.70 -28.39
C ALA A 384 -9.13 43.01 -28.24
N SER A 385 -9.85 43.22 -27.13
CA SER A 385 -11.08 42.48 -26.81
C SER A 385 -12.08 43.30 -25.98
N ASN A 386 -13.38 43.05 -26.17
CA ASN A 386 -14.44 43.57 -25.29
C ASN A 386 -14.41 42.86 -23.91
N LEU A 387 -15.27 43.29 -22.97
CA LEU A 387 -15.33 42.72 -21.62
C LEU A 387 -15.56 41.19 -21.62
N ALA A 388 -16.40 40.68 -22.53
CA ALA A 388 -16.69 39.25 -22.65
C ALA A 388 -15.43 38.46 -23.06
N GLY A 389 -14.69 38.94 -24.05
CA GLY A 389 -13.42 38.35 -24.48
C GLY A 389 -12.33 38.41 -23.41
N MET A 390 -12.28 39.49 -22.60
CA MET A 390 -11.37 39.56 -21.44
C MET A 390 -11.68 38.46 -20.42
N VAL A 391 -12.97 38.29 -20.08
CA VAL A 391 -13.42 37.24 -19.16
C VAL A 391 -13.14 35.85 -19.72
N ALA A 392 -13.40 35.61 -21.01
CA ALA A 392 -13.11 34.33 -21.66
C ALA A 392 -11.61 33.98 -21.61
N ASN A 393 -10.72 34.94 -21.87
CA ASN A 393 -9.27 34.74 -21.78
C ASN A 393 -8.81 34.42 -20.35
N LEU A 394 -9.37 35.11 -19.34
CA LEU A 394 -9.08 34.82 -17.93
C LEU A 394 -9.55 33.42 -17.53
N ILE A 395 -10.72 32.99 -18.00
CA ILE A 395 -11.21 31.61 -17.77
C ILE A 395 -10.27 30.60 -18.45
N SER A 396 -9.85 30.84 -19.69
CA SER A 396 -8.90 29.97 -20.41
C SER A 396 -7.57 29.83 -19.65
N MET A 397 -7.01 30.96 -19.18
CA MET A 397 -5.82 30.98 -18.33
C MET A 397 -6.04 30.16 -17.05
N ALA A 398 -7.19 30.29 -16.40
CA ALA A 398 -7.55 29.52 -15.22
C ALA A 398 -7.67 28.02 -15.52
N ILE A 399 -8.24 27.62 -16.67
CA ILE A 399 -8.35 26.21 -17.10
C ILE A 399 -6.98 25.57 -17.23
N LEU A 400 -6.07 26.20 -17.98
CA LEU A 400 -4.74 25.64 -18.16
C LEU A 400 -3.94 25.65 -16.86
N THR A 401 -4.14 26.65 -15.99
CA THR A 401 -3.49 26.71 -14.67
C THR A 401 -3.98 25.60 -13.77
N TRP A 402 -5.29 25.35 -13.77
CA TRP A 402 -5.90 24.27 -13.01
C TRP A 402 -5.47 22.90 -13.53
N ALA A 403 -5.43 22.73 -14.85
CA ALA A 403 -4.98 21.49 -15.49
C ALA A 403 -3.52 21.20 -15.16
N SER A 404 -2.63 22.18 -15.29
CA SER A 404 -1.20 22.04 -14.99
C SER A 404 -0.98 21.76 -13.51
N TYR A 405 -1.66 22.50 -12.61
CA TYR A 405 -1.68 22.24 -11.18
C TYR A 405 -2.12 20.80 -10.89
N GLY A 406 -3.23 20.35 -11.50
CA GLY A 406 -3.77 19.01 -11.29
C GLY A 406 -2.88 17.90 -11.78
N LEU A 407 -2.34 18.00 -12.99
CA LEU A 407 -1.39 17.03 -13.54
C LEU A 407 -0.15 16.90 -12.65
N ILE A 408 0.44 18.01 -12.21
CA ILE A 408 1.63 18.00 -11.34
C ILE A 408 1.28 17.45 -9.95
N ARG A 409 0.18 17.93 -9.34
CA ARG A 409 -0.24 17.55 -7.99
C ARG A 409 -0.61 16.08 -7.91
N LEU A 410 -1.44 15.59 -8.84
CA LEU A 410 -1.87 14.20 -8.90
C LEU A 410 -0.68 13.27 -9.19
N SER A 411 0.21 13.64 -10.12
CA SER A 411 1.44 12.89 -10.38
C SER A 411 2.30 12.75 -9.13
N ASN A 412 2.52 13.84 -8.39
CA ASN A 412 3.28 13.80 -7.14
C ASN A 412 2.58 12.95 -6.08
N LEU A 413 1.25 13.01 -5.99
CA LEU A 413 0.47 12.20 -5.08
C LEU A 413 0.56 10.70 -5.42
N VAL A 414 0.49 10.32 -6.70
CA VAL A 414 0.68 8.92 -7.13
C VAL A 414 2.08 8.42 -6.76
N VAL A 415 3.12 9.23 -6.96
CA VAL A 415 4.49 8.86 -6.57
C VAL A 415 4.61 8.70 -5.04
N LEU A 416 4.07 9.63 -4.26
CA LEU A 416 4.06 9.56 -2.80
C LEU A 416 3.28 8.35 -2.28
N LEU A 417 2.12 8.05 -2.88
CA LEU A 417 1.32 6.86 -2.56
C LEU A 417 2.12 5.59 -2.83
N HIS A 418 2.81 5.53 -3.96
CA HIS A 418 3.62 4.38 -4.32
C HIS A 418 4.83 4.21 -3.39
N GLN A 419 5.45 5.31 -2.95
CA GLN A 419 6.52 5.30 -1.94
C GLN A 419 5.99 4.78 -0.60
N ALA A 420 4.94 5.39 -0.06
CA ALA A 420 4.35 5.00 1.21
C ALA A 420 3.86 3.54 1.20
N GLN A 421 3.32 3.06 0.08
CA GLN A 421 2.96 1.64 -0.09
C GLN A 421 4.17 0.73 0.05
N ARG A 422 5.29 1.08 -0.60
CA ARG A 422 6.53 0.28 -0.52
C ARG A 422 7.08 0.28 0.90
N ASP A 423 7.06 1.42 1.57
CA ASP A 423 7.55 1.57 2.94
C ASP A 423 6.73 0.69 3.89
N LEU A 424 5.39 0.74 3.84
CA LEU A 424 4.54 -0.14 4.64
C LEU A 424 4.72 -1.62 4.30
N THR A 425 4.85 -1.97 3.01
CA THR A 425 5.06 -3.38 2.61
C THR A 425 6.39 -3.88 3.14
N ARG A 426 7.44 -3.05 3.08
CA ARG A 426 8.76 -3.36 3.64
C ARG A 426 8.69 -3.53 5.15
N GLU A 427 8.01 -2.64 5.86
CA GLU A 427 7.83 -2.74 7.32
C GLU A 427 7.07 -4.01 7.69
N ALA A 428 5.96 -4.31 7.01
CA ALA A 428 5.20 -5.53 7.22
C ALA A 428 6.04 -6.80 6.95
N LEU A 429 6.85 -6.81 5.90
CA LEU A 429 7.76 -7.92 5.60
C LEU A 429 8.85 -8.08 6.66
N ILE A 430 9.41 -6.99 7.19
CA ILE A 430 10.41 -7.03 8.27
C ILE A 430 9.78 -7.55 9.57
N GLN A 431 8.58 -7.08 9.90
CA GLN A 431 7.83 -7.56 11.07
C GLN A 431 7.52 -9.05 10.96
N GLU A 432 7.04 -9.50 9.79
CA GLU A 432 6.74 -10.91 9.54
C GLU A 432 8.01 -11.77 9.57
N ARG A 433 9.11 -11.33 8.95
CA ARG A 433 10.41 -12.02 9.03
C ARG A 433 10.89 -12.17 10.47
N THR A 434 10.81 -11.10 11.26
CA THR A 434 11.23 -11.10 12.66
C THR A 434 10.32 -12.00 13.49
N ARG A 435 9.02 -12.02 13.20
CA ARG A 435 8.05 -12.91 13.84
C ARG A 435 8.34 -14.37 13.51
N VAL A 436 8.42 -14.74 12.23
CA VAL A 436 8.72 -16.11 11.78
C VAL A 436 10.05 -16.60 12.34
N ALA A 437 11.09 -15.76 12.35
CA ALA A 437 12.37 -16.10 12.94
C ALA A 437 12.27 -16.34 14.46
N ARG A 438 11.46 -15.55 15.17
CA ARG A 438 11.20 -15.76 16.61
C ARG A 438 10.42 -17.05 16.84
N ASP A 439 9.31 -17.25 16.12
CA ASP A 439 8.46 -18.43 16.26
C ASP A 439 9.26 -19.72 15.97
N LEU A 440 10.10 -19.71 14.93
CA LEU A 440 11.02 -20.82 14.63
C LEU A 440 12.10 -20.99 15.68
N HIS A 441 12.68 -19.89 16.18
CA HIS A 441 13.66 -19.96 17.25
C HIS A 441 13.05 -20.58 18.51
N ASP A 442 11.88 -20.13 18.95
CA ASP A 442 11.25 -20.59 20.18
C ASP A 442 10.84 -22.07 20.08
N LEU A 443 10.30 -22.49 18.93
CA LEU A 443 9.96 -23.89 18.65
C LEU A 443 11.20 -24.80 18.61
N LEU A 444 12.20 -24.47 17.80
CA LEU A 444 13.36 -25.34 17.57
C LEU A 444 14.38 -25.30 18.69
N SER A 445 14.53 -24.16 19.35
CA SER A 445 15.49 -23.98 20.45
C SER A 445 15.17 -24.91 21.61
N PHE A 446 13.88 -25.13 21.90
CA PHE A 446 13.47 -26.09 22.93
C PHE A 446 13.86 -27.53 22.56
N SER A 447 13.42 -28.01 21.40
CA SER A 447 13.62 -29.40 20.98
C SER A 447 15.10 -29.73 20.77
N LEU A 448 15.88 -28.85 20.14
CA LEU A 448 17.32 -29.03 19.98
C LEU A 448 18.10 -28.92 21.31
N SER A 449 17.66 -28.06 22.24
CA SER A 449 18.30 -28.01 23.57
C SER A 449 18.04 -29.29 24.36
N ALA A 450 16.83 -29.85 24.27
CA ALA A 450 16.49 -31.12 24.90
C ALA A 450 17.36 -32.27 24.35
N VAL A 451 17.53 -32.34 23.02
CA VAL A 451 18.41 -33.32 22.38
C VAL A 451 19.86 -33.16 22.85
N ALA A 452 20.38 -31.92 22.92
CA ALA A 452 21.73 -31.65 23.39
C ALA A 452 21.93 -32.07 24.86
N LEU A 453 21.03 -31.64 25.77
CA LEU A 453 21.13 -31.94 27.20
C LEU A 453 21.04 -33.44 27.49
N LYS A 454 20.09 -34.11 26.83
CA LYS A 454 19.84 -35.54 27.02
C LYS A 454 20.92 -36.40 26.36
N GLY A 455 21.52 -35.91 25.26
CA GLY A 455 22.74 -36.48 24.69
C GLY A 455 23.93 -36.39 25.64
N GLU A 456 24.18 -35.24 26.26
CA GLU A 456 25.25 -35.08 27.26
C GLU A 456 25.03 -35.97 28.50
N LEU A 457 23.78 -36.15 28.93
CA LEU A 457 23.44 -37.09 30.00
C LEU A 457 23.78 -38.53 29.62
N CYS A 458 23.41 -38.96 28.41
CA CYS A 458 23.75 -40.28 27.90
C CYS A 458 25.27 -40.50 27.85
N GLU A 459 26.05 -39.48 27.43
CA GLU A 459 27.52 -39.58 27.43
C GLU A 459 28.11 -39.84 28.81
N ARG A 460 27.61 -39.14 29.84
CA ARG A 460 28.06 -39.32 31.23
C ARG A 460 27.63 -40.66 31.81
N LEU A 461 26.45 -41.15 31.43
CA LEU A 461 25.92 -42.42 31.93
C LEU A 461 26.59 -43.63 31.28
N LEU A 462 27.20 -43.51 30.10
CA LEU A 462 27.87 -44.64 29.42
C LEU A 462 28.93 -45.34 30.31
N ASP A 463 29.63 -44.59 31.17
CA ASP A 463 30.64 -45.14 32.09
C ASP A 463 30.08 -45.58 33.45
N ILE A 464 28.94 -45.02 33.87
CA ILE A 464 28.39 -45.18 35.23
C ILE A 464 27.28 -46.23 35.26
N ASP A 465 26.35 -46.15 34.30
CA ASP A 465 25.17 -47.01 34.18
C ASP A 465 24.82 -47.22 32.69
N PRO A 466 25.48 -48.18 32.02
CA PRO A 466 25.33 -48.41 30.59
C PRO A 466 23.93 -48.94 30.20
N ALA A 467 23.22 -49.59 31.13
CA ALA A 467 21.85 -50.04 30.89
C ALA A 467 20.89 -48.85 30.81
N ARG A 468 21.00 -47.91 31.76
CA ARG A 468 20.25 -46.65 31.73
C ARG A 468 20.65 -45.75 30.57
N ALA A 469 21.94 -45.69 30.22
CA ALA A 469 22.42 -44.95 29.07
C ALA A 469 21.77 -45.43 27.76
N ARG A 470 21.67 -46.75 27.53
CA ARG A 470 20.99 -47.30 26.34
C ARG A 470 19.51 -46.97 26.28
N ALA A 471 18.81 -47.03 27.42
CA ALA A 471 17.39 -46.68 27.48
C ALA A 471 17.15 -45.20 27.12
N GLU A 472 17.99 -44.30 27.63
CA GLU A 472 17.88 -42.87 27.32
C GLU A 472 18.31 -42.56 25.87
N LEU A 473 19.32 -43.27 25.36
CA LEU A 473 19.80 -43.16 23.99
C LEU A 473 18.72 -43.59 22.98
N ALA A 474 17.95 -44.64 23.30
CA ALA A 474 16.84 -45.11 22.48
C ALA A 474 15.67 -44.11 22.39
N ALA A 475 15.53 -43.19 23.36
CA ALA A 475 14.50 -42.16 23.38
C ALA A 475 14.88 -40.87 22.61
N LEU A 476 16.16 -40.67 22.27
CA LEU A 476 16.65 -39.48 21.56
C LEU A 476 16.15 -39.37 20.10
N PRO A 477 16.09 -40.45 19.29
CA PRO A 477 15.56 -40.39 17.93
C PRO A 477 14.12 -39.86 17.86
N GLU A 478 13.26 -40.23 18.82
CA GLU A 478 11.88 -39.74 18.87
C GLU A 478 11.78 -38.23 19.13
N LEU A 479 12.73 -37.66 19.88
CA LEU A 479 12.80 -36.21 20.12
C LEU A 479 13.19 -35.47 18.83
N VAL A 480 14.08 -36.06 18.03
CA VAL A 480 14.53 -35.49 16.76
C VAL A 480 13.45 -35.57 15.69
N GLU A 481 12.72 -36.69 15.59
CA GLU A 481 11.58 -36.81 14.68
C GLU A 481 10.44 -35.85 15.06
N ARG A 482 10.21 -35.62 16.35
CA ARG A 482 9.28 -34.57 16.82
C ARG A 482 9.73 -33.18 16.37
N ALA A 483 10.99 -32.84 16.57
CA ALA A 483 11.55 -31.56 16.11
C ALA A 483 11.42 -31.38 14.58
N ARG A 484 11.57 -32.48 13.82
CA ARG A 484 11.40 -32.49 12.36
C ARG A 484 9.93 -32.28 11.97
N ALA A 485 9.00 -32.96 12.62
CA ALA A 485 7.56 -32.77 12.39
C ALA A 485 7.09 -31.34 12.73
N GLU A 486 7.64 -30.74 13.81
CA GLU A 486 7.41 -29.33 14.16
C GLU A 486 7.98 -28.37 13.11
N LEU A 487 9.16 -28.66 12.55
CA LEU A 487 9.73 -27.86 11.46
C LEU A 487 8.87 -27.94 10.18
N GLU A 488 8.36 -29.12 9.85
CA GLU A 488 7.49 -29.35 8.70
C GLU A 488 6.10 -28.71 8.88
N SER A 489 5.57 -28.64 10.11
CA SER A 489 4.29 -27.97 10.37
C SER A 489 4.39 -26.44 10.18
N VAL A 490 5.52 -25.83 10.51
CA VAL A 490 5.78 -24.39 10.31
C VAL A 490 5.94 -24.06 8.81
N SER A 491 6.60 -24.93 8.04
CA SER A 491 6.79 -24.73 6.60
C SER A 491 5.51 -24.96 5.77
N HIS A 492 4.63 -25.86 6.23
CA HIS A 492 3.37 -26.21 5.54
C HIS A 492 2.11 -25.51 6.08
N ALA A 493 2.24 -24.56 7.00
CA ALA A 493 1.15 -23.73 7.52
C ALA A 493 -0.07 -24.54 8.01
N THR A 494 0.13 -25.75 8.54
CA THR A 494 -0.95 -26.63 8.97
C THR A 494 -0.58 -27.36 10.26
N VAL A 495 -1.52 -27.29 11.22
CA VAL A 495 -1.64 -27.98 12.54
C VAL A 495 -1.02 -27.26 13.75
N GLY A 496 -1.87 -26.92 14.73
CA GLY A 496 -1.51 -26.33 16.02
C GLY A 496 -1.12 -27.35 17.10
N LEU A 497 -0.49 -26.87 18.18
CA LEU A 497 -0.04 -27.68 19.33
C LEU A 497 -1.20 -28.44 19.99
N ARG A 498 -0.92 -29.65 20.48
CA ARG A 498 -1.88 -30.54 21.16
C ARG A 498 -1.44 -30.80 22.59
N LEU A 499 -2.34 -30.63 23.56
CA LEU A 499 -2.01 -30.74 24.98
C LEU A 499 -1.42 -32.10 25.37
N ASN A 500 -1.98 -33.19 24.83
CA ASN A 500 -1.52 -34.54 25.14
C ASN A 500 -0.06 -34.78 24.70
N GLN A 501 0.36 -34.17 23.58
CA GLN A 501 1.72 -34.28 23.08
C GLN A 501 2.69 -33.46 23.93
N GLU A 502 2.30 -32.25 24.31
CA GLU A 502 3.11 -31.39 25.18
C GLU A 502 3.29 -31.95 26.58
N LEU A 503 2.28 -32.61 27.12
CA LEU A 503 2.36 -33.24 28.42
C LEU A 503 3.36 -34.40 28.44
N ALA A 504 3.36 -35.24 27.40
CA ALA A 504 4.36 -36.30 27.26
C ALA A 504 5.80 -35.73 27.13
N ALA A 505 5.95 -34.62 26.39
CA ALA A 505 7.23 -33.92 26.28
C ALA A 505 7.68 -33.31 27.62
N ALA A 506 6.76 -32.68 28.38
CA ALA A 506 7.03 -32.12 29.69
C ALA A 506 7.54 -33.17 30.69
N HIS A 507 6.93 -34.35 30.71
CA HIS A 507 7.39 -35.47 31.51
C HIS A 507 8.82 -35.87 31.17
N THR A 508 9.10 -36.04 29.88
CA THR A 508 10.43 -36.41 29.37
C THR A 508 11.50 -35.40 29.81
N VAL A 509 11.18 -34.10 29.75
CA VAL A 509 12.11 -33.01 30.06
C VAL A 509 12.36 -32.89 31.56
N LEU A 510 11.32 -32.97 32.39
CA LEU A 510 11.45 -32.93 33.84
C LEU A 510 12.27 -34.13 34.37
N GLU A 511 12.02 -35.32 33.84
CA GLU A 511 12.75 -36.54 34.20
C GLU A 511 14.24 -36.44 33.84
N ALA A 512 14.55 -35.95 32.64
CA ALA A 512 15.93 -35.73 32.20
C ALA A 512 16.66 -34.67 33.06
N ALA A 513 15.93 -33.69 33.61
CA ALA A 513 16.46 -32.70 34.54
C ALA A 513 16.58 -33.24 35.99
N GLY A 514 16.19 -34.49 36.25
CA GLY A 514 16.20 -35.09 37.59
C GLY A 514 15.07 -34.61 38.49
N ILE A 515 13.99 -34.04 37.92
CA ILE A 515 12.85 -33.48 38.62
C ILE A 515 11.70 -34.47 38.59
N ARG A 516 11.18 -34.85 39.76
CA ARG A 516 10.01 -35.75 39.86
C ARG A 516 8.74 -35.01 39.42
N ALA A 517 8.12 -35.47 38.33
CA ALA A 517 6.85 -34.94 37.85
C ALA A 517 5.65 -35.63 38.51
N VAL A 518 4.71 -34.86 39.07
CA VAL A 518 3.43 -35.34 39.61
C VAL A 518 2.30 -34.69 38.83
N THR A 519 1.54 -35.48 38.06
CA THR A 519 0.49 -34.98 37.17
C THR A 519 -0.91 -35.36 37.65
N THR A 520 -1.84 -34.42 37.55
CA THR A 520 -3.28 -34.66 37.75
C THR A 520 -4.04 -34.01 36.61
N ILE A 521 -4.78 -34.81 35.82
CA ILE A 521 -5.31 -34.40 34.52
C ILE A 521 -6.77 -34.86 34.44
N GLU A 522 -7.69 -33.90 34.49
CA GLU A 522 -9.14 -34.12 34.35
C GLU A 522 -9.83 -33.28 33.24
N PRO A 523 -9.17 -32.76 32.19
CA PRO A 523 -9.91 -32.18 31.07
C PRO A 523 -10.41 -33.31 30.14
N GLY A 524 -11.70 -33.28 29.80
CA GLY A 524 -12.24 -33.98 28.64
C GLY A 524 -11.73 -33.36 27.32
N PRO A 525 -12.31 -33.72 26.15
CA PRO A 525 -11.90 -33.13 24.87
C PRO A 525 -12.07 -31.60 24.87
N LEU A 526 -10.98 -30.88 24.63
CA LEU A 526 -10.93 -29.42 24.62
C LEU A 526 -11.16 -28.84 23.21
N PRO A 527 -11.73 -27.63 23.08
CA PRO A 527 -11.75 -26.89 21.81
C PRO A 527 -10.32 -26.68 21.27
N PRO A 528 -10.08 -26.77 19.94
CA PRO A 528 -8.73 -26.72 19.37
C PRO A 528 -7.89 -25.50 19.77
N GLU A 529 -8.52 -24.33 19.88
CA GLU A 529 -7.83 -23.09 20.26
C GLU A 529 -7.40 -23.11 21.74
N VAL A 530 -8.22 -23.69 22.62
CA VAL A 530 -7.92 -23.85 24.05
C VAL A 530 -6.89 -24.96 24.25
N ASP A 531 -7.00 -26.06 23.51
CA ASP A 531 -6.03 -27.16 23.48
C ASP A 531 -4.62 -26.65 23.13
N THR A 532 -4.50 -25.85 22.06
CA THR A 532 -3.24 -25.20 21.67
C THR A 532 -2.75 -24.17 22.70
N ALA A 533 -3.65 -23.40 23.33
CA ALA A 533 -3.27 -22.39 24.31
C ALA A 533 -2.75 -23.01 25.63
N VAL A 534 -3.44 -24.03 26.15
CA VAL A 534 -3.02 -24.76 27.35
C VAL A 534 -1.70 -25.50 27.08
N ALA A 535 -1.55 -26.10 25.90
CA ALA A 535 -0.32 -26.77 25.47
C ALA A 535 0.89 -25.81 25.48
N ALA A 536 0.74 -24.62 24.91
CA ALA A 536 1.78 -23.59 24.90
C ALA A 536 2.14 -23.10 26.32
N ALA A 537 1.13 -22.91 27.18
CA ALA A 537 1.35 -22.48 28.56
C ALA A 537 2.06 -23.54 29.41
N LEU A 538 1.75 -24.82 29.21
CA LEU A 538 2.45 -25.92 29.85
C LEU A 538 3.92 -25.95 29.44
N ARG A 539 4.21 -25.85 28.13
CA ARG A 539 5.58 -25.87 27.60
C ARG A 539 6.45 -24.77 28.23
N GLU A 540 5.95 -23.55 28.29
CA GLU A 540 6.69 -22.42 28.85
C GLU A 540 6.88 -22.54 30.36
N ALA A 541 5.87 -23.00 31.10
CA ALA A 541 5.99 -23.23 32.53
C ALA A 541 7.10 -24.25 32.86
N ILE A 542 7.17 -25.35 32.11
CA ILE A 542 8.18 -26.40 32.29
C ILE A 542 9.57 -25.90 31.89
N THR A 543 9.67 -25.14 30.81
CA THR A 543 10.93 -24.51 30.40
C THR A 543 11.48 -23.60 31.50
N ASN A 544 10.62 -22.82 32.14
CA ASN A 544 11.00 -21.96 33.26
C ASN A 544 11.44 -22.75 34.49
N VAL A 545 10.76 -23.83 34.84
CA VAL A 545 11.17 -24.72 35.94
C VAL A 545 12.58 -25.26 35.70
N VAL A 546 12.87 -25.76 34.49
CA VAL A 546 14.18 -26.36 34.18
C VAL A 546 15.30 -25.32 34.10
N ARG A 547 15.03 -24.12 33.58
CA ARG A 547 16.05 -23.07 33.43
C ARG A 547 16.36 -22.30 34.70
N HIS A 548 15.35 -22.07 35.54
CA HIS A 548 15.42 -21.05 36.59
C HIS A 548 15.23 -21.62 38.00
N SER A 549 15.09 -22.94 38.16
CA SER A 549 14.91 -23.56 39.46
C SER A 549 15.92 -24.68 39.73
N THR A 550 16.15 -24.95 41.00
CA THR A 550 16.86 -26.14 41.49
C THR A 550 15.87 -27.17 42.04
N ALA A 551 14.65 -27.19 41.50
CA ALA A 551 13.55 -28.01 41.98
C ALA A 551 13.86 -29.51 41.91
N ARG A 552 13.32 -30.27 42.86
CA ARG A 552 13.36 -31.73 42.90
C ARG A 552 12.00 -32.34 42.56
N THR A 553 10.94 -31.56 42.68
CA THR A 553 9.56 -31.97 42.40
C THR A 553 8.83 -30.88 41.63
N CYS A 554 8.11 -31.27 40.58
CA CYS A 554 7.21 -30.40 39.83
C CYS A 554 5.82 -31.03 39.77
N THR A 555 4.80 -30.31 40.24
CA THR A 555 3.40 -30.74 40.21
C THR A 555 2.68 -30.01 39.08
N ILE A 556 2.04 -30.75 38.17
CA ILE A 556 1.27 -30.24 37.05
C ILE A 556 -0.18 -30.68 37.25
N THR A 557 -1.09 -29.72 37.36
CA THR A 557 -2.53 -29.98 37.53
C THR A 557 -3.29 -29.30 36.40
N ILE A 558 -4.08 -30.06 35.65
CA ILE A 558 -4.95 -29.56 34.59
C ILE A 558 -6.37 -30.02 34.90
N VAL A 559 -7.24 -29.09 35.22
CA VAL A 559 -8.63 -29.38 35.62
C VAL A 559 -9.61 -28.47 34.88
N SER A 560 -10.76 -29.02 34.51
CA SER A 560 -11.88 -28.23 33.99
C SER A 560 -12.77 -27.79 35.14
N VAL A 561 -12.92 -26.49 35.35
CA VAL A 561 -13.76 -25.90 36.39
C VAL A 561 -14.83 -25.04 35.74
N GLY A 562 -16.05 -25.57 35.62
CA GLY A 562 -17.14 -24.90 34.90
C GLY A 562 -16.77 -24.64 33.43
N HIS A 563 -16.78 -23.38 33.01
CA HIS A 563 -16.40 -22.97 31.65
C HIS A 563 -14.93 -22.59 31.51
N THR A 564 -14.05 -22.93 32.46
CA THR A 564 -12.61 -22.65 32.35
C THR A 564 -11.76 -23.90 32.51
N VAL A 565 -10.68 -23.98 31.74
CA VAL A 565 -9.58 -24.94 31.97
C VAL A 565 -8.52 -24.22 32.77
N ARG A 566 -8.14 -24.80 33.90
CA ARG A 566 -7.05 -24.28 34.74
C ARG A 566 -5.85 -25.20 34.62
N LEU A 567 -4.75 -24.65 34.13
CA LEU A 567 -3.41 -25.20 34.23
C LEU A 567 -2.73 -24.62 35.48
N ARG A 568 -2.19 -25.48 36.33
CA ARG A 568 -1.43 -25.12 37.53
C ARG A 568 -0.13 -25.88 37.54
N VAL A 569 1.00 -25.18 37.62
CA VAL A 569 2.36 -25.75 37.68
C VAL A 569 3.06 -25.23 38.93
N VAL A 570 3.52 -26.15 39.79
CA VAL A 570 4.18 -25.82 41.06
C VAL A 570 5.52 -26.54 41.15
N ASN A 571 6.60 -25.84 41.51
CA ASN A 571 7.92 -26.45 41.74
C ASN A 571 8.53 -26.03 43.09
N ASP A 572 9.41 -26.87 43.66
CA ASP A 572 9.92 -26.80 45.04
C ASP A 572 11.38 -26.30 45.20
N GLY A 573 11.89 -25.53 44.23
CA GLY A 573 13.27 -25.04 44.25
C GLY A 573 13.46 -23.68 43.59
N ALA A 574 12.54 -22.74 43.85
CA ALA A 574 12.66 -21.37 43.36
C ALA A 574 13.49 -20.52 44.33
N ALA A 575 14.40 -19.70 43.79
CA ALA A 575 15.16 -18.74 44.60
C ALA A 575 14.20 -17.76 45.30
N GLU A 576 14.35 -17.54 46.61
CA GLU A 576 13.59 -16.51 47.31
C GLU A 576 13.97 -15.13 46.75
N ALA A 577 12.98 -14.45 46.16
CA ALA A 577 13.18 -13.08 45.70
C ALA A 577 13.26 -12.16 46.93
N PRO A 578 14.26 -11.26 47.03
CA PRO A 578 14.33 -10.31 48.13
C PRO A 578 13.09 -9.39 48.14
N PRO A 579 12.66 -8.85 49.30
CA PRO A 579 11.39 -8.13 49.47
C PRO A 579 11.24 -6.81 48.66
N SER A 580 12.24 -6.47 47.85
CA SER A 580 12.37 -5.18 47.17
C SER A 580 12.80 -5.33 45.70
N ALA A 581 12.45 -6.44 45.04
CA ALA A 581 12.61 -6.53 43.59
C ALA A 581 11.40 -5.86 42.89
N PRO A 582 11.61 -4.90 41.97
CA PRO A 582 10.54 -4.45 41.09
C PRO A 582 9.94 -5.64 40.33
N GLN A 583 8.63 -5.59 40.09
CA GLN A 583 7.91 -6.60 39.31
C GLN A 583 8.71 -7.01 38.07
N PRO A 584 8.79 -8.32 37.73
CA PRO A 584 9.61 -8.78 36.64
C PRO A 584 9.24 -8.03 35.35
N GLY A 585 10.26 -7.50 34.67
CA GLY A 585 10.11 -6.87 33.36
C GLY A 585 9.48 -7.80 32.32
N PRO A 586 9.15 -7.29 31.12
CA PRO A 586 8.18 -7.85 30.17
C PRO A 586 8.67 -9.12 29.42
N GLY A 587 9.16 -10.12 30.14
CA GLY A 587 9.47 -11.46 29.64
C GLY A 587 8.27 -12.42 29.61
N GLY A 588 7.12 -12.03 30.21
CA GLY A 588 5.90 -12.86 30.28
C GLY A 588 4.79 -12.49 29.30
N SER A 589 5.03 -11.61 28.32
CA SER A 589 3.96 -11.05 27.46
C SER A 589 3.29 -12.09 26.55
N GLY A 590 3.98 -13.18 26.21
CA GLY A 590 3.46 -14.24 25.35
C GLY A 590 2.35 -15.08 26.01
N LEU A 591 2.54 -15.46 27.27
CA LEU A 591 1.57 -16.29 28.01
C LEU A 591 0.37 -15.50 28.50
N THR A 592 0.59 -14.27 28.99
CA THR A 592 -0.50 -13.37 29.39
C THR A 592 -1.37 -13.04 28.16
N GLY A 593 -0.75 -12.72 27.02
CA GLY A 593 -1.48 -12.49 25.77
C GLY A 593 -2.18 -13.73 25.21
N LEU A 594 -1.66 -14.95 25.44
CA LEU A 594 -2.35 -16.19 25.06
C LEU A 594 -3.58 -16.46 25.94
N ALA A 595 -3.47 -16.26 27.26
CA ALA A 595 -4.56 -16.43 28.20
C ALA A 595 -5.67 -15.40 27.92
N GLU A 596 -5.31 -14.11 27.79
CA GLU A 596 -6.25 -13.02 27.51
C GLU A 596 -7.05 -13.22 26.21
N ARG A 597 -6.42 -13.76 25.14
CA ARG A 597 -7.09 -14.05 23.86
C ARG A 597 -8.17 -15.12 23.95
N THR A 598 -8.09 -15.99 24.95
CA THR A 598 -9.12 -17.01 25.24
C THR A 598 -10.12 -16.56 26.31
N GLY A 599 -10.08 -15.27 26.73
CA GLY A 599 -10.89 -14.76 27.83
C GLY A 599 -10.40 -15.24 29.22
N GLY A 600 -9.15 -15.65 29.31
CA GLY A 600 -8.50 -16.26 30.46
C GLY A 600 -7.59 -15.31 31.26
N ARG A 601 -6.98 -15.81 32.34
CA ARG A 601 -6.05 -15.05 33.21
C ARG A 601 -4.82 -15.88 33.57
N LEU A 602 -3.67 -15.23 33.71
CA LEU A 602 -2.43 -15.84 34.19
C LEU A 602 -1.95 -15.15 35.48
N THR A 603 -1.56 -15.95 36.47
CA THR A 603 -0.95 -15.49 37.73
C THR A 603 0.28 -16.34 38.03
N ALA A 604 1.39 -15.71 38.35
CA ALA A 604 2.63 -16.39 38.74
C ALA A 604 3.25 -15.73 39.96
N GLY A 605 3.79 -16.51 40.90
CA GLY A 605 4.40 -15.97 42.10
C GLY A 605 5.16 -17.00 42.95
N SER A 606 6.13 -16.51 43.71
CA SER A 606 6.83 -17.29 44.74
C SER A 606 5.96 -17.39 45.99
N GLN A 607 5.82 -18.60 46.52
CA GLN A 607 5.15 -18.90 47.78
C GLN A 607 6.16 -19.16 48.91
N MET A 608 5.71 -19.08 50.16
CA MET A 608 6.54 -19.42 51.32
C MET A 608 7.09 -20.86 51.22
N GLY A 609 8.37 -21.01 51.56
CA GLY A 609 9.08 -22.30 51.54
C GLY A 609 9.73 -22.66 50.20
N GLY A 610 10.21 -21.68 49.44
CA GLY A 610 10.98 -21.91 48.20
C GLY A 610 10.18 -22.48 47.04
N ARG A 611 8.85 -22.38 47.08
CA ARG A 611 7.95 -22.88 46.02
C ARG A 611 7.60 -21.76 45.05
N PHE A 612 7.49 -22.08 43.77
CA PHE A 612 6.96 -21.17 42.75
C PHE A 612 5.74 -21.80 42.09
N GLU A 613 4.71 -20.99 41.89
CA GLU A 613 3.44 -21.41 41.34
C GLU A 613 3.05 -20.54 40.13
N LEU A 614 2.68 -21.20 39.05
CA LEU A 614 2.06 -20.60 37.87
C LEU A 614 0.66 -21.17 37.70
N VAL A 615 -0.34 -20.31 37.60
CA VAL A 615 -1.74 -20.66 37.32
C VAL A 615 -2.17 -19.92 36.07
N ALA A 616 -2.64 -20.66 35.07
CA ALA A 616 -3.21 -20.13 33.85
C ALA A 616 -4.63 -20.68 33.66
N GLU A 617 -5.60 -19.78 33.48
CA GLU A 617 -7.01 -20.10 33.25
C GLU A 617 -7.39 -19.74 31.81
N PHE A 618 -8.12 -20.61 31.11
CA PHE A 618 -8.56 -20.45 29.71
C PHE A 618 -10.06 -20.72 29.60
N ALA A 619 -10.85 -19.88 28.92
CA ALA A 619 -12.30 -20.13 28.80
C ALA A 619 -12.62 -21.15 27.69
N THR A 620 -13.62 -22.01 27.92
CA THR A 620 -14.01 -23.14 27.06
C THR A 620 -15.28 -22.91 26.23
N GLY A 621 -16.02 -21.79 26.43
CA GLY A 621 -17.26 -21.52 25.70
C GLY A 621 -17.79 -20.08 25.70
N CYS A 622 -17.93 -19.54 24.48
CA CYS A 622 -18.86 -18.52 23.93
C CYS A 622 -19.31 -17.30 24.77
N HIS A 623 -18.69 -16.15 24.53
CA HIS A 623 -19.41 -14.86 24.53
C HIS A 623 -19.38 -14.23 23.12
N GLN A 624 -20.37 -14.60 22.30
CA GLN A 624 -21.07 -13.58 21.54
C GLN A 624 -21.83 -12.72 22.56
N HIS A 625 -21.44 -11.46 22.68
CA HIS A 625 -22.21 -10.46 23.41
C HIS A 625 -23.36 -10.02 22.49
N LEU A 626 -24.48 -10.75 22.50
CA LEU A 626 -25.76 -10.22 22.02
C LEU A 626 -26.35 -9.38 23.16
N PRO A 627 -26.68 -8.08 22.93
CA PRO A 627 -27.39 -7.30 23.95
C PRO A 627 -28.76 -7.93 24.21
N GLN A 628 -29.09 -8.14 25.48
CA GLN A 628 -30.46 -8.44 25.89
C GLN A 628 -31.38 -7.31 25.42
N PRO A 629 -32.56 -7.59 24.82
CA PRO A 629 -33.59 -6.59 24.67
C PRO A 629 -34.03 -6.15 26.07
N ALA A 630 -33.93 -4.85 26.32
CA ALA A 630 -34.44 -4.25 27.55
C ALA A 630 -35.92 -4.63 27.71
N GLY A 631 -36.23 -5.14 28.91
CA GLY A 631 -37.59 -5.50 29.28
C GLY A 631 -38.54 -4.31 29.14
N GLU A 632 -39.69 -4.60 28.57
CA GLU A 632 -40.91 -3.83 28.76
C GLU A 632 -41.17 -3.69 30.26
N THR A 633 -41.13 -2.46 30.76
CA THR A 633 -41.81 -2.11 32.02
C THR A 633 -43.28 -1.84 31.69
N PRO A 634 -44.24 -2.46 32.40
CA PRO A 634 -45.63 -2.03 32.37
C PRO A 634 -45.79 -0.79 33.25
N GLY A 635 -46.40 0.26 32.71
CA GLY A 635 -46.69 1.52 33.40
C GLY A 635 -47.14 2.59 32.43
#